data_AF-A0A7V9JC68-F1
#
_entry.id   AF-A0A7V9JC68-F1
#
_cell.length_a   1.000
_cell.length_b   1.000
_cell.length_c   1.000
_cell.angle_alpha   90.00
_cell.angle_beta   90.00
_cell.angle_gamma   90.00
#
_symmetry.space_group_name_H-M   'P 1'
#
loop_
_entity.id
_entity.type
_entity.pdbx_description
1 polymer ?
#
loop_
_entity_poly.entity_id
_entity_poly.type
_entity_poly.pdbx_seq_one_letter_code
_entity_poly.pdbx_strand_id
1 'polypeptide(L)'
;YYTTESSFNNYPYMFGTLFSLGLYARFQTDPAGFSTEFDDFLSLTGMADAATLAGRFGIDLRSPEFWHSGIHFVRQDIDRFEMLIQDRVGTAHE
;
A
#
# COMPACT_ATOMS: atom_id res chain seq x y z
N TYR A 1 3.87 -19.41 19.15
CA TYR A 1 3.91 -18.47 18.01
C TYR A 1 2.64 -17.64 17.83
N TYR A 2 1.61 -17.80 18.67
CA TYR A 2 0.52 -16.83 18.77
C TYR A 2 0.22 -16.58 20.25
N THR A 3 0.69 -15.45 20.77
CA THR A 3 0.25 -14.90 22.05
C THR A 3 -0.42 -13.57 21.74
N THR A 4 -1.68 -13.47 22.13
CA THR A 4 -2.60 -12.35 21.90
C THR A 4 -2.22 -11.04 22.60
N GLU A 5 -1.09 -11.02 23.31
CA GLU A 5 -0.49 -9.80 23.88
C GLU A 5 0.50 -9.11 22.93
N SER A 6 0.92 -9.78 21.84
CA SER A 6 1.86 -9.24 20.83
C SER A 6 1.17 -8.62 19.60
N SER A 7 -0.15 -8.74 19.48
CA SER A 7 -0.92 -8.28 18.31
C SER A 7 -0.75 -6.78 18.02
N PHE A 8 -0.54 -5.97 19.06
CA PHE A 8 -0.30 -4.53 18.94
C PHE A 8 1.05 -4.19 18.26
N ASN A 9 2.05 -5.07 18.29
CA ASN A 9 3.33 -4.84 17.62
C ASN A 9 3.26 -4.98 16.10
N ASN A 10 2.31 -5.77 15.57
CA ASN A 10 2.18 -5.97 14.13
C ASN A 10 1.34 -4.89 13.45
N TYR A 11 0.50 -4.18 14.22
CA TYR A 11 -0.37 -3.16 13.66
C TYR A 11 0.41 -2.05 12.93
N PRO A 12 1.48 -1.44 13.50
CA PRO A 12 2.26 -0.43 12.79
C PRO A 12 2.87 -0.94 11.47
N TYR A 13 3.31 -2.19 11.42
CA TYR A 13 3.85 -2.80 10.21
C TYR A 13 2.76 -2.99 9.16
N MET A 14 1.64 -3.62 9.53
CA MET A 14 0.52 -3.83 8.61
C MET A 14 -0.03 -2.50 8.09
N PHE A 15 -0.25 -1.54 8.99
CA PHE A 15 -0.68 -0.19 8.64
C PHE A 15 0.31 0.48 7.70
N GLY A 16 1.61 0.49 8.04
CA GLY A 16 2.65 1.11 7.24
C GLY A 16 2.78 0.49 5.84
N THR A 17 2.70 -0.84 5.73
CA THR A 17 2.72 -1.56 4.45
C THR A 17 1.51 -1.23 3.60
N LEU A 18 0.30 -1.28 4.16
CA LEU A 18 -0.91 -0.98 3.38
C LEU A 18 -0.98 0.50 3.00
N PHE A 19 -0.54 1.39 3.89
CA PHE A 19 -0.52 2.83 3.65
C PHE A 19 0.49 3.19 2.56
N SER A 20 1.68 2.57 2.54
CA SER A 20 2.67 2.80 1.48
C SER A 20 2.20 2.28 0.12
N LEU A 21 1.49 1.16 0.07
CA LEU A 21 0.86 0.67 -1.16
C LEU A 21 -0.24 1.61 -1.67
N GLY A 22 -1.06 2.18 -0.77
CA GLY A 22 -2.05 3.20 -1.14
C GLY A 22 -1.41 4.50 -1.64
N LEU A 23 -0.32 4.96 -1.01
CA LEU A 23 0.47 6.09 -1.51
C LEU A 23 1.10 5.79 -2.88
N TYR A 24 1.59 4.57 -3.09
CA TYR A 24 2.09 4.14 -4.38
C TYR A 24 1.00 4.13 -5.45
N ALA A 25 -0.24 3.74 -5.11
CA ALA A 25 -1.39 3.86 -6.02
C ALA A 25 -1.58 5.31 -6.49
N ARG A 26 -1.49 6.27 -5.56
CA ARG A 26 -1.59 7.70 -5.87
C ARG A 26 -0.43 8.16 -6.75
N PHE A 27 0.80 7.77 -6.44
CA PHE A 27 1.97 8.06 -7.27
C PHE A 27 1.78 7.58 -8.72
N GLN A 28 1.26 6.38 -8.92
CA GLN A 28 1.01 5.83 -10.27
C GLN A 28 -0.02 6.67 -11.07
N THR A 29 -0.95 7.35 -10.39
CA THR A 29 -1.95 8.21 -11.06
C THR A 29 -1.43 9.61 -11.39
N ASP A 30 -0.54 10.16 -10.57
CA ASP A 30 0.00 11.52 -10.75
C ASP A 30 1.43 11.61 -10.19
N PRO A 31 2.44 11.14 -10.93
CA PRO A 31 3.83 11.15 -10.45
C PRO A 31 4.39 12.56 -10.24
N ALA A 32 3.93 13.52 -11.03
CA ALA A 32 4.45 14.89 -11.03
C ALA A 32 3.95 15.68 -9.81
N GLY A 33 2.67 15.58 -9.48
CA GLY A 33 2.09 16.19 -8.28
C GLY A 33 2.51 15.49 -6.99
N PHE A 34 2.64 14.16 -7.03
CA PHE A 34 2.88 13.35 -5.84
C PHE A 34 4.12 13.76 -5.04
N SER A 35 5.25 14.06 -5.69
CA SER A 35 6.50 14.35 -4.97
C SER A 35 6.36 15.56 -4.04
N THR A 36 5.80 16.66 -4.54
CA THR A 36 5.63 17.89 -3.75
C THR A 36 4.61 17.68 -2.63
N GLU A 37 3.47 17.04 -2.94
CA GLU A 37 2.48 16.73 -1.92
C GLU A 37 3.12 15.83 -0.83
N PHE A 38 3.97 14.87 -1.22
CA PHE A 38 4.52 13.86 -0.31
C PHE A 38 5.59 14.45 0.60
N ASP A 39 6.41 15.37 0.10
CA ASP A 39 7.34 16.15 0.90
C ASP A 39 6.59 16.98 1.97
N ASP A 40 5.49 17.63 1.57
CA ASP A 40 4.62 18.36 2.50
C ASP A 40 4.01 17.42 3.56
N PHE A 41 3.53 16.25 3.15
CA PHE A 41 3.01 15.23 4.08
C PHE A 41 4.07 14.78 5.09
N LEU A 42 5.30 14.47 4.63
CA LEU A 42 6.40 14.06 5.50
C LEU A 42 6.81 15.16 6.48
N SER A 43 6.78 16.43 6.06
CA SER A 43 7.09 17.58 6.92
C SER A 43 6.15 17.71 8.13
N LEU A 44 4.93 17.16 8.02
CA LEU A 44 3.90 17.20 9.05
C LEU A 44 3.89 15.95 9.96
N THR A 45 4.83 15.02 9.75
CA THR A 45 4.90 13.78 10.53
C THR A 45 5.01 14.08 12.02
N GLY A 46 4.15 13.43 12.83
CA GLY A 46 4.12 13.61 14.28
C GLY A 46 3.39 14.86 14.78
N MET A 47 2.88 15.70 13.89
CA MET A 47 2.15 16.92 14.25
C MET A 47 0.64 16.70 14.47
N ALA A 48 0.10 15.55 14.05
CA ALA A 48 -1.29 15.14 14.26
C ALA A 48 -1.45 13.61 14.14
N ASP A 49 -2.66 13.09 14.38
CA ASP A 49 -2.97 11.69 14.12
C ASP A 49 -2.93 11.35 12.61
N ALA A 50 -2.76 10.06 12.30
CA ALA A 50 -2.59 9.59 10.93
C ALA A 50 -3.77 9.94 10.01
N ALA A 51 -5.02 9.89 10.50
CA ALA A 51 -6.19 10.20 9.69
C ALA A 51 -6.26 11.70 9.37
N THR A 52 -5.94 12.55 10.35
CA THR A 52 -5.84 13.99 10.15
C THR A 52 -4.74 14.36 9.14
N LEU A 53 -3.56 13.74 9.23
CA LEU A 53 -2.46 14.00 8.29
C LEU A 53 -2.78 13.49 6.87
N ALA A 54 -3.31 12.27 6.75
CA ALA A 54 -3.71 11.70 5.46
C ALA A 54 -4.82 12.54 4.79
N GLY A 55 -5.77 13.07 5.58
CA GLY A 55 -6.82 13.94 5.07
C GLY A 55 -6.32 15.23 4.43
N ARG A 56 -5.19 15.78 4.90
CA ARG A 56 -4.53 16.95 4.28
C ARG A 56 -3.96 16.64 2.90
N PHE A 57 -3.73 15.36 2.62
CA PHE A 57 -3.26 14.82 1.35
C PHE A 57 -4.42 14.28 0.50
N GLY A 58 -5.68 14.55 0.88
CA GLY A 58 -6.85 14.05 0.16
C GLY A 58 -7.11 12.55 0.33
N ILE A 59 -6.47 11.89 1.31
CA ILE A 59 -6.67 10.48 1.63
C ILE A 59 -7.61 10.34 2.82
N ASP A 60 -8.69 9.58 2.65
CA ASP A 60 -9.53 9.15 3.76
C ASP A 60 -9.14 7.75 4.23
N LEU A 61 -8.47 7.65 5.38
CA LEU A 61 -8.08 6.37 5.98
C LEU A 61 -9.27 5.55 6.52
N ARG A 62 -10.45 6.15 6.67
CA ARG A 62 -11.67 5.46 7.10
C ARG A 62 -12.44 4.85 5.93
N SER A 63 -12.06 5.21 4.70
CA SER A 63 -12.62 4.66 3.47
C SER A 63 -11.93 3.32 3.11
N PRO A 64 -12.69 2.23 2.94
CA PRO A 64 -12.14 0.95 2.45
C PRO A 64 -11.49 1.07 1.07
N GLU A 65 -11.95 2.01 0.24
CA GLU A 65 -11.49 2.22 -1.13
C GLU A 65 -9.99 2.54 -1.18
N PHE A 66 -9.48 3.36 -0.25
CA PHE A 66 -8.05 3.64 -0.16
C PHE A 66 -7.25 2.36 0.05
N TRP A 67 -7.67 1.51 0.99
CA TRP A 67 -6.97 0.27 1.30
C TRP A 67 -7.07 -0.76 0.17
N HIS A 68 -8.22 -0.85 -0.51
CA HIS A 68 -8.40 -1.71 -1.67
C HIS A 68 -7.46 -1.32 -2.83
N SER A 69 -7.19 -0.02 -3.01
CA SER A 69 -6.26 0.43 -4.06
C SER A 69 -4.85 -0.10 -3.87
N GLY A 70 -4.36 -0.18 -2.62
CA GLY A 70 -3.07 -0.77 -2.31
C GLY A 70 -3.04 -2.30 -2.49
N ILE A 71 -4.10 -2.99 -2.06
CA ILE A 71 -4.21 -4.46 -2.19
C ILE A 71 -4.29 -4.90 -3.66
N HIS A 72 -4.80 -4.05 -4.55
CA HIS A 72 -4.87 -4.34 -5.98
C HIS A 72 -3.50 -4.71 -6.58
N PHE A 73 -2.42 -4.07 -6.14
CA PHE A 73 -1.06 -4.41 -6.59
C PHE A 73 -0.65 -5.83 -6.23
N VAL A 74 -1.00 -6.29 -5.02
CA VAL A 74 -0.73 -7.67 -4.60
C VAL A 74 -1.46 -8.67 -5.49
N ARG A 75 -2.70 -8.35 -5.89
CA ARG A 75 -3.44 -9.16 -6.86
C ARG A 75 -2.74 -9.21 -8.22
N GLN A 76 -2.27 -8.07 -8.73
CA GLN A 76 -1.52 -8.02 -9.98
C GLN A 76 -0.23 -8.85 -9.94
N ASP A 77 0.48 -8.83 -8.81
CA ASP A 77 1.69 -9.64 -8.62
C ASP A 77 1.37 -11.15 -8.59
N ILE A 78 0.26 -11.54 -7.97
CA ILE A 78 -0.24 -12.92 -8.00
C ILE A 78 -0.57 -13.34 -9.43
N ASP A 79 -1.38 -12.55 -10.14
CA ASP A 79 -1.78 -12.84 -11.52
C ASP A 79 -0.53 -12.96 -12.43
N ARG A 80 0.47 -12.09 -12.24
CA ARG A 80 1.76 -12.15 -12.94
C ARG A 80 2.53 -13.43 -12.62
N PHE A 81 2.57 -13.83 -11.35
CA PHE A 81 3.25 -15.04 -10.93
C PHE A 81 2.62 -16.29 -11.56
N GLU A 82 1.29 -16.39 -11.53
CA GLU A 82 0.55 -17.49 -12.15
C GLU A 82 0.85 -17.61 -13.66
N MET A 83 0.88 -16.47 -14.36
CA MET A 83 1.23 -16.43 -15.79
C MET A 83 2.65 -16.94 -16.05
N LEU A 84 3.64 -16.52 -15.25
CA LEU A 84 5.04 -16.95 -15.41
C LEU A 84 5.21 -18.45 -15.15
N ILE A 85 4.48 -19.02 -14.20
CA ILE A 85 4.49 -20.46 -13.95
C ILE A 85 3.90 -21.23 -15.15
N GLN A 86 2.77 -20.75 -15.70
CA GLN A 86 2.15 -21.40 -16.84
C GLN A 86 3.04 -21.39 -18.10
N ASP A 87 3.71 -20.27 -18.38
CA ASP A 87 4.67 -20.15 -19.48
C ASP A 87 5.87 -21.12 -19.32
N ARG A 88 6.41 -21.20 -18.10
CA ARG A 88 7.53 -22.11 -17.79
C ARG A 88 7.15 -23.58 -17.86
N VAL A 89 5.91 -23.95 -17.53
CA VAL A 89 5.41 -25.32 -17.69
C VAL A 89 5.12 -25.64 -19.16
N GLY A 90 4.61 -24.69 -19.94
CA GLY A 90 4.38 -24.86 -21.38
C GLY A 90 5.67 -25.09 -22.16
N THR A 91 6.73 -24.32 -21.84
CA THR A 91 8.06 -24.44 -22.47
C THR A 91 8.86 -25.69 -22.06
N ALA A 92 8.46 -26.41 -21.01
CA ALA A 92 9.09 -27.66 -20.59
C ALA A 92 8.49 -28.90 -21.29
N HIS A 93 7.40 -28.72 -22.04
CA HIS A 93 6.68 -29.78 -22.75
C HIS A 93 6.79 -29.69 -24.30
N GLU A 94 7.60 -28.77 -24.82
CA GLU A 94 8.07 -28.71 -26.21
C GLU A 94 9.57 -29.08 -26.29
#